data_AF-A0A2V8MH66-F1
#
_entry.id   AF-A0A2V8MH66-F1
#
_cell.length_a   1.000
_cell.length_b   1.000
_cell.length_c   1.000
_cell.angle_alpha   90.00
_cell.angle_beta   90.00
_cell.angle_gamma   90.00
#
_symmetry.space_group_name_H-M   'P 1'
#
loop_
_entity.id
_entity.type
_entity.pdbx_description
1 polymer ?
#
loop_
_entity_poly.entity_id
_entity_poly.type
_entity_poly.pdbx_seq_one_letter_code
_entity_poly.pdbx_strand_id
1 'polypeptide(L)'
;MYHSNPDGGPDAKITMKNILRALAITGTVALLFVPFAVSTPEYSKKETKQCVYCHTAVGKPDLNDAGKYYKAHHTLEGYVEKK
;
A
#
# COMPACT_ATOMS: atom_id res chain seq x y z
N MET A 1 -9.99 -0.28 -36.36
CA MET A 1 -10.41 -0.33 -34.95
C MET A 1 -10.83 -1.76 -34.66
N TYR A 2 -10.25 -2.35 -33.62
CA TYR A 2 -10.31 -3.79 -33.30
C TYR A 2 -11.74 -4.27 -33.00
N HIS A 3 -12.16 -5.35 -33.65
CA HIS A 3 -13.22 -6.23 -33.15
C HIS A 3 -12.61 -7.16 -32.10
N SER A 4 -13.26 -7.27 -30.95
CA SER A 4 -13.02 -8.36 -30.00
C SER A 4 -14.37 -9.02 -29.70
N ASN A 5 -14.53 -10.25 -30.17
CA ASN A 5 -15.58 -11.15 -29.72
C ASN A 5 -15.30 -11.55 -28.25
N PRO A 6 -16.34 -11.70 -27.41
CA PRO A 6 -16.22 -12.31 -26.09
C PRO A 6 -16.09 -13.83 -26.33
N ASP A 7 -15.85 -14.75 -25.40
CA ASP A 7 -16.20 -14.89 -24.02
C ASP A 7 -15.40 -16.11 -23.54
N GLY A 8 -14.99 -16.10 -22.28
CA GLY A 8 -14.36 -17.25 -21.65
C GLY A 8 -14.36 -17.06 -20.14
N GLY A 9 -15.51 -17.24 -19.52
CA GLY A 9 -15.64 -17.25 -18.05
C GLY A 9 -17.07 -17.49 -17.56
N PRO A 10 -17.28 -18.40 -16.59
CA PRO A 10 -18.51 -19.16 -16.42
C PRO A 10 -19.69 -18.40 -15.81
N ASP A 11 -20.85 -18.80 -16.32
CA ASP A 11 -22.25 -18.68 -15.93
C ASP A 11 -22.55 -18.75 -14.41
N ALA A 12 -22.03 -17.80 -13.65
CA ALA A 12 -22.60 -17.46 -12.35
C ALA A 12 -23.86 -16.59 -12.58
N LYS A 13 -25.06 -17.10 -12.28
CA LYS A 13 -26.25 -16.24 -12.13
C LYS A 13 -26.06 -15.37 -10.89
N ILE A 14 -25.39 -14.23 -11.09
CA ILE A 14 -25.09 -13.23 -10.07
C ILE A 14 -26.38 -12.42 -9.82
N THR A 15 -27.11 -12.78 -8.76
CA THR A 15 -28.28 -12.01 -8.33
C THR A 15 -27.84 -10.69 -7.69
N MET A 16 -28.55 -9.57 -7.92
CA MET A 16 -28.21 -8.23 -7.39
C MET A 16 -27.99 -8.22 -5.86
N LYS A 17 -28.74 -9.03 -5.11
CA LYS A 17 -28.57 -9.24 -3.67
C LYS A 17 -27.23 -9.86 -3.30
N ASN A 18 -26.68 -10.72 -4.16
CA ASN A 18 -25.37 -11.33 -3.98
C ASN A 18 -24.24 -10.35 -4.34
N ILE A 19 -24.45 -9.44 -5.30
CA ILE A 19 -23.51 -8.34 -5.60
C ILE A 19 -23.40 -7.39 -4.41
N LEU A 20 -24.54 -6.94 -3.88
CA LEU A 20 -24.58 -6.05 -2.72
C LEU A 20 -23.90 -6.67 -1.50
N ARG A 21 -24.13 -7.97 -1.26
CA ARG A 21 -23.44 -8.73 -0.20
C ARG A 21 -21.95 -8.86 -0.45
N ALA A 22 -21.53 -9.15 -1.69
CA ALA A 22 -20.12 -9.27 -2.04
C ALA A 22 -19.37 -7.93 -1.89
N LEU A 23 -19.99 -6.82 -2.29
CA LEU A 23 -19.42 -5.47 -2.12
C LEU A 23 -19.34 -5.06 -0.65
N ALA A 24 -20.36 -5.37 0.15
CA ALA A 24 -20.34 -5.12 1.58
C ALA A 24 -19.21 -5.91 2.26
N ILE A 25 -19.09 -7.22 1.97
CA ILE A 25 -18.03 -8.07 2.53
C ILE A 25 -16.64 -7.56 2.11
N THR A 26 -16.45 -7.24 0.83
CA THR A 26 -15.15 -6.76 0.32
C THR A 26 -14.79 -5.39 0.90
N GLY A 27 -15.75 -4.47 0.98
CA GLY A 27 -15.56 -3.14 1.57
C GLY A 27 -15.23 -3.20 3.06
N THR A 28 -15.90 -4.07 3.83
CA THR A 28 -15.59 -4.28 5.25
C THR A 28 -14.21 -4.93 5.44
N VAL A 29 -13.87 -5.94 4.62
CA VAL A 29 -12.53 -6.55 4.67
C VAL A 29 -11.44 -5.53 4.33
N ALA A 30 -11.61 -4.69 3.31
CA ALA A 30 -10.64 -3.64 2.98
C ALA A 30 -10.45 -2.63 4.13
N LEU A 31 -11.53 -2.29 4.84
CA LEU A 31 -11.48 -1.37 5.98
C LEU A 31 -10.69 -1.93 7.17
N LEU A 32 -10.68 -3.26 7.36
CA LEU A 32 -9.92 -3.93 8.41
C LEU A 32 -8.40 -3.97 8.14
N PHE A 33 -7.96 -3.75 6.89
CA PHE A 33 -6.54 -3.77 6.49
C PHE A 33 -5.88 -2.38 6.42
N VAL A 34 -6.65 -1.30 6.61
CA VAL A 34 -6.14 0.09 6.70
C VAL A 34 -4.97 0.28 7.71
N PRO A 35 -4.93 -0.37 8.89
CA PRO A 35 -3.83 -0.20 9.85
C PRO A 35 -2.54 -0.98 9.52
N PHE A 36 -2.46 -1.74 8.42
CA PHE A 36 -1.23 -2.46 8.03
C PHE A 36 -0.34 -1.69 7.02
N ALA A 37 -0.69 -0.45 6.67
CA ALA A 37 0.05 0.41 5.72
C ALA A 37 1.04 1.39 6.37
N VAL A 38 1.37 1.21 7.65
CA VAL A 38 2.05 2.22 8.49
C VAL A 38 3.54 1.92 8.67
N SER A 39 4.49 2.66 8.05
CA SER A 39 4.95 3.98 8.51
C SER A 39 3.80 4.84 9.01
N THR A 40 3.68 5.07 10.32
CA THR A 40 2.55 5.86 10.79
C THR A 40 2.58 7.22 10.07
N PRO A 41 1.44 7.73 9.56
CA PRO A 41 1.42 8.99 8.83
C PRO A 41 2.01 10.14 9.65
N GLU A 42 2.01 10.01 10.97
CA GLU A 42 2.69 10.91 11.90
C GLU A 42 4.22 10.94 11.68
N TYR A 43 4.87 9.79 11.45
CA TYR A 43 6.31 9.74 11.16
C TYR A 43 6.64 10.29 9.77
N SER A 44 5.84 9.96 8.75
CA SER A 44 6.02 10.51 7.41
C SER A 44 5.81 12.04 7.38
N LYS A 45 4.90 12.56 8.21
CA LYS A 45 4.69 14.01 8.40
C LYS A 45 5.85 14.67 9.13
N LYS A 46 6.40 14.04 10.17
CA LYS A 46 7.55 14.57 10.92
C LYS A 46 8.75 14.73 10.01
N GLU A 47 9.08 13.70 9.23
CA GLU A 47 10.27 13.74 8.38
C GLU A 47 10.06 14.45 7.05
N THR A 48 8.81 14.68 6.64
CA THR A 48 8.46 15.27 5.33
C THR A 48 9.10 14.48 4.17
N LYS A 49 9.26 13.16 4.34
CA LYS A 49 9.85 12.25 3.34
C LYS A 49 8.84 11.19 2.89
N GLN A 50 8.98 10.75 1.64
CA GLN A 50 8.20 9.63 1.09
C GLN A 50 8.66 8.29 1.66
N CYS A 51 7.82 7.26 1.65
CA CYS A 51 8.18 5.93 2.19
C CYS A 51 9.44 5.35 1.52
N VAL A 52 9.61 5.58 0.22
CA VAL A 52 10.81 5.14 -0.55
C VAL A 52 12.10 5.85 -0.15
N TYR A 53 12.01 6.90 0.67
CA TYR A 53 13.18 7.54 1.26
C TYR A 53 13.84 6.64 2.29
N CYS A 54 13.06 5.88 3.07
CA CYS A 54 13.60 4.93 4.05
C CYS A 54 13.57 3.48 3.54
N HIS A 55 12.61 3.16 2.66
CA HIS A 55 12.41 1.82 2.11
C HIS A 55 12.90 1.71 0.67
N THR A 56 13.34 0.53 0.27
CA THR A 56 13.80 0.29 -1.12
C THR A 56 12.66 0.38 -2.14
N ALA A 57 11.43 0.08 -1.73
CA ALA A 57 10.22 0.26 -2.54
C ALA A 57 8.98 0.40 -1.65
N VAL A 58 7.90 0.94 -2.22
CA VAL A 58 6.61 1.06 -1.53
C VAL A 58 6.10 -0.33 -1.16
N GLY A 59 5.71 -0.50 0.12
CA GLY A 59 5.19 -1.77 0.64
C GLY A 59 6.24 -2.88 0.78
N LYS A 60 7.54 -2.56 0.66
CA LYS A 60 8.62 -3.50 0.95
C LYS A 60 9.25 -3.19 2.31
N PRO A 61 9.53 -4.20 3.15
CA PRO A 61 10.11 -3.99 4.47
C PRO A 61 11.60 -3.62 4.42
N ASP A 62 12.27 -3.88 3.30
CA ASP A 62 13.69 -3.59 3.11
C ASP A 62 13.99 -2.10 3.23
N LEU A 63 14.98 -1.80 4.07
CA LEU A 63 15.45 -0.45 4.33
C LEU A 63 16.69 -0.13 3.50
N ASN A 64 16.70 1.06 2.91
CA ASN A 64 17.91 1.62 2.32
C ASN A 64 18.80 2.24 3.41
N ASP A 65 19.86 2.94 3.02
CA ASP A 65 20.81 3.51 3.99
C ASP A 65 20.18 4.58 4.90
N ALA A 66 19.26 5.38 4.39
CA ALA A 66 18.52 6.36 5.19
C ALA A 66 17.58 5.68 6.18
N GLY A 67 16.89 4.62 5.75
CA GLY A 67 16.03 3.82 6.62
C GLY A 67 16.81 3.11 7.72
N LYS A 68 18.01 2.62 7.42
CA LYS A 68 18.92 2.03 8.43
C LYS A 68 19.38 3.07 9.45
N TYR A 69 19.72 4.28 8.99
CA TYR A 69 20.07 5.39 9.87
C TYR A 69 18.89 5.76 10.79
N TYR A 70 17.70 5.96 10.22
CA TYR A 70 16.51 6.26 11.00
C TYR A 70 16.18 5.16 12.02
N LYS A 71 16.37 3.89 11.67
CA LYS A 71 16.17 2.78 12.61
C LYS A 71 17.14 2.83 13.81
N ALA A 72 18.36 3.33 13.60
CA ALA A 72 19.35 3.45 14.66
C ALA A 72 19.18 4.74 15.51
N HIS A 73 18.79 5.84 14.87
CA HIS A 73 18.77 7.17 15.48
C HIS A 73 17.36 7.68 15.83
N HIS A 74 16.31 7.07 15.28
CA HIS A 74 14.91 7.52 15.34
C HIS A 74 14.69 8.96 14.87
N THR A 75 15.63 9.47 14.07
CA THR A 75 15.61 10.80 13.45
C THR A 75 16.41 10.72 12.15
N LEU A 76 16.04 11.53 11.16
CA LEU A 76 16.88 11.77 9.98
C LEU A 76 17.85 12.95 10.17
N GLU A 77 17.80 13.63 11.31
CA GLU A 77 18.74 14.70 11.64
C GLU A 77 20.18 14.17 11.63
N GLY A 78 21.06 14.86 10.90
CA GLY A 78 22.46 14.46 10.73
C GLY A 78 22.70 13.35 9.71
N TYR A 79 21.65 12.76 9.11
CA TYR A 79 21.85 11.85 7.97
C TYR A 79 22.30 12.63 6.74
N VAL A 80 23.48 12.28 6.22
CA VAL A 80 24.00 12.83 4.96
C VAL A 80 23.78 11.81 3.85
N GLU A 81 23.04 12.22 2.83
CA GLU A 81 22.83 11.39 1.65
C GLU A 81 24.15 11.16 0.92
N LYS A 82 24.43 9.90 0.60
CA LYS A 82 25.55 9.55 -0.28
C LYS A 82 25.09 9.76 -1.71
N LYS A 83 25.56 10.84 -2.33
CA LYS A 83 25.31 11.16 -3.74
C LYS A 83 26.11 10.25 -4.67
#